data_AF-A0A1B8YP13-F1
#
_entry.id   AF-A0A1B8YP13-F1
#
_cell.length_a   1.000
_cell.length_b   1.000
_cell.length_c   1.000
_cell.angle_alpha   90.00
_cell.angle_beta   90.00
_cell.angle_gamma   90.00
#
_symmetry.space_group_name_H-M   'P 1'
#
loop_
_entity.id
_entity.type
_entity.pdbx_description
1 polymer ?
#
loop_
_entity_poly.entity_id
_entity_poly.type
_entity_poly.pdbx_seq_one_letter_code
_entity_poly.pdbx_strand_id
1 'polypeptide(L)'
;MCEFMDDIESIFSLQLMQGCMVDSWEIWDDVQPLMLRPYGYHPVWIGYDPAKGGENGDSAGCVVVAPPRVPGGKFRILERHQWRGMNFRAQSDAIKRLTEQYNVEYIGIDSTSVGHGVYQNVKEFFPSVREFVYNPAVKNALVLKAWDIIGAL
;
A
#
# COMPACT_ATOMS: atom_id res chain seq x y z
N MET A 1 -2.44 -27.21 -1.54
CA MET A 1 -2.25 -27.56 -2.96
C MET A 1 -2.20 -26.23 -3.69
N CYS A 2 -1.02 -25.81 -4.16
CA CYS A 2 -0.90 -24.57 -4.94
C CYS A 2 -1.36 -24.88 -6.36
N GLU A 3 -2.49 -24.31 -6.77
CA GLU A 3 -2.88 -24.29 -8.17
C GLU A 3 -2.18 -23.10 -8.82
N PHE A 4 -1.39 -23.36 -9.86
CA PHE A 4 -0.89 -22.31 -10.73
C PHE A 4 -2.10 -21.80 -11.53
N MET A 5 -2.53 -20.56 -11.25
CA MET A 5 -3.46 -19.87 -12.14
C MET A 5 -2.78 -19.70 -13.49
N ASP A 6 -3.50 -20.03 -14.58
CA ASP A 6 -3.05 -19.74 -15.92
C ASP A 6 -2.79 -18.23 -16.05
N ASP A 7 -1.58 -17.86 -16.47
CA ASP A 7 -1.11 -16.48 -16.62
C ASP A 7 -1.99 -15.67 -17.62
N ILE A 8 -2.85 -16.37 -18.37
CA ILE A 8 -3.79 -15.84 -19.36
C ILE A 8 -4.96 -15.08 -18.69
N GLU A 9 -5.34 -15.42 -17.46
CA GLU A 9 -6.44 -14.73 -16.74
C GLU A 9 -5.97 -13.63 -15.80
N SER A 10 -4.65 -13.47 -15.61
CA SER A 10 -4.09 -12.42 -14.75
C SER A 10 -3.85 -11.13 -15.53
N ILE A 11 -4.41 -10.01 -15.05
CA ILE A 11 -4.06 -8.68 -15.58
C ILE A 11 -2.60 -8.30 -15.25
N PHE A 12 -2.00 -8.92 -14.23
CA PHE A 12 -0.59 -8.77 -13.86
C PHE A 12 0.12 -10.11 -14.06
N SER A 13 0.70 -10.32 -15.24
CA SER A 13 1.44 -11.56 -15.52
C SER A 13 2.71 -11.65 -14.68
N LEU A 14 3.20 -12.87 -14.46
CA LEU A 14 4.45 -13.07 -13.71
C LEU A 14 5.62 -12.32 -14.36
N GLN A 15 5.72 -12.36 -15.68
CA GLN A 15 6.78 -11.65 -16.43
C GLN A 15 6.72 -10.13 -16.19
N LEU A 16 5.52 -9.56 -16.17
CA LEU A 16 5.33 -8.13 -15.90
C LEU A 16 5.78 -7.78 -14.47
N MET A 17 5.39 -8.61 -13.49
CA MET A 17 5.75 -8.40 -12.09
C MET A 17 7.24 -8.61 -11.81
N GLN A 18 7.92 -9.49 -12.54
CA GLN A 18 9.37 -9.69 -12.43
C GLN A 18 10.15 -8.42 -12.81
N GLY A 19 9.66 -7.63 -13.79
CA GLY A 19 10.25 -6.33 -14.14
C GLY A 19 10.16 -5.28 -13.03
N CYS A 20 9.27 -5.48 -12.04
CA CYS A 20 9.14 -4.61 -10.88
C CYS A 20 10.09 -4.97 -9.73
N MET A 21 10.79 -6.11 -9.81
CA MET A 21 11.71 -6.54 -8.76
C MET A 21 12.96 -5.65 -8.74
N VAL A 22 13.52 -5.46 -7.55
CA VAL A 22 14.72 -4.66 -7.33
C VAL A 22 15.44 -5.17 -6.10
N ASP A 23 16.78 -5.22 -6.16
CA ASP A 23 17.59 -5.34 -4.96
C ASP A 23 17.69 -3.96 -4.30
N SER A 24 16.81 -3.70 -3.33
CA SER A 24 16.71 -2.38 -2.71
C SER A 24 17.94 -2.02 -1.88
N TRP A 25 18.73 -2.99 -1.42
CA TRP A 25 19.93 -2.73 -0.60
C TRP A 25 21.10 -2.27 -1.46
N GLU A 26 21.18 -2.75 -2.70
CA GLU A 26 22.23 -2.35 -3.64
C GLU A 26 21.82 -1.14 -4.50
N ILE A 27 20.55 -1.06 -4.91
CA ILE A 27 20.11 -0.08 -5.91
C ILE A 27 19.60 1.23 -5.30
N TRP A 28 19.03 1.20 -4.09
CA TRP A 28 18.48 2.42 -3.46
C TRP A 28 19.48 3.00 -2.47
N ASP A 29 20.17 4.07 -2.89
CA ASP A 29 21.10 4.83 -2.06
C ASP A 29 20.38 5.75 -1.04
N ASP A 30 19.16 6.15 -1.36
CA ASP A 30 18.33 7.07 -0.58
C ASP A 30 17.44 6.39 0.47
N VAL A 31 17.48 5.05 0.57
CA VAL A 31 16.73 4.26 1.56
C VAL A 31 17.70 3.59 2.52
N GLN A 32 17.56 3.85 3.82
CA GLN A 32 18.42 3.33 4.89
C GLN A 32 17.56 2.56 5.91
N PRO A 33 17.30 1.25 5.70
CA PRO A 33 16.28 0.49 6.45
C PRO A 33 16.45 0.48 7.98
N LEU A 34 17.68 0.66 8.47
CA LEU A 34 18.02 0.59 9.89
C LEU A 34 17.95 1.94 10.60
N MET A 35 17.70 3.04 9.87
CA MET A 35 17.59 4.38 10.44
C MET A 35 16.20 4.62 11.03
N LEU A 36 16.12 5.51 12.04
CA LEU A 36 14.84 5.90 12.64
C LEU A 36 13.84 6.45 11.61
N ARG A 37 14.35 7.13 10.57
CA ARG A 37 13.60 7.55 9.40
C ARG A 37 14.22 6.89 8.16
N PRO A 38 13.76 5.70 7.74
CA PRO A 38 14.41 4.95 6.68
C PRO A 38 14.48 5.68 5.34
N TYR A 39 13.56 6.60 5.11
CA TYR A 39 13.51 7.42 3.89
C TYR A 39 13.73 8.91 4.16
N GLY A 40 14.40 9.23 5.27
CA GLY A 40 14.64 10.61 5.69
C GLY A 40 13.35 11.44 5.76
N TYR A 41 13.38 12.60 5.11
CA TYR A 41 12.21 13.49 4.96
C TYR A 41 11.61 13.45 3.55
N HIS A 42 11.99 12.47 2.73
CA HIS A 42 11.39 12.32 1.43
C HIS A 42 9.91 11.89 1.57
N PRO A 43 9.03 12.44 0.72
CA PRO A 43 7.60 12.20 0.85
C PRO A 43 7.27 10.75 0.59
N VAL A 44 6.32 10.21 1.34
CA VAL A 44 5.72 8.89 1.11
C VAL A 44 4.20 8.95 1.16
N TRP A 45 3.59 7.96 0.52
CA TRP A 45 2.16 7.73 0.52
C TRP A 45 1.83 6.40 1.21
N ILE A 46 0.72 6.34 1.92
CA ILE A 46 0.21 5.12 2.55
C ILE A 46 -1.07 4.68 1.82
N GLY A 47 -1.12 3.41 1.45
CA GLY A 47 -2.35 2.75 0.98
C GLY A 47 -2.77 1.66 1.96
N TYR A 48 -4.04 1.63 2.33
CA TYR A 48 -4.62 0.63 3.22
C TYR A 48 -5.88 -0.02 2.63
N ASP A 49 -5.95 -1.35 2.74
CA ASP A 49 -7.05 -2.20 2.31
C ASP A 49 -7.48 -3.09 3.49
N PRO A 50 -8.74 -3.00 3.98
CA PRO A 50 -9.20 -3.75 5.13
C PRO A 50 -9.39 -5.24 4.80
N ALA A 51 -9.31 -6.04 5.85
CA ALA A 51 -9.71 -7.44 5.78
C ALA A 51 -11.22 -7.57 5.48
N LYS A 52 -11.58 -8.43 4.54
CA LYS A 52 -12.98 -8.88 4.35
C LYS A 52 -13.26 -9.95 5.40
N GLY A 53 -14.02 -9.60 6.43
CA GLY A 53 -14.17 -10.37 7.67
C GLY A 53 -14.51 -11.86 7.51
N GLY A 54 -13.96 -12.69 8.39
CA GLY A 54 -14.22 -14.13 8.55
C GLY A 54 -13.15 -14.77 9.46
N GLU A 55 -13.45 -15.88 10.15
CA GLU A 55 -12.47 -16.60 11.00
C GLU A 55 -11.26 -17.12 10.19
N ASN A 56 -11.41 -17.25 8.86
CA ASN A 56 -10.36 -17.52 7.88
C ASN A 56 -10.18 -16.38 6.85
N GLY A 57 -10.65 -15.17 7.17
CA GLY A 57 -10.66 -14.02 6.26
C GLY A 57 -9.27 -13.48 5.93
N ASP A 58 -9.20 -12.75 4.81
CA ASP A 58 -7.98 -12.11 4.29
C ASP A 58 -7.33 -11.18 5.33
N SER A 59 -6.01 -11.04 5.27
CA SER A 59 -5.26 -10.06 6.07
C SER A 59 -5.50 -8.65 5.56
N ALA A 60 -5.62 -7.67 6.46
CA ALA A 60 -5.62 -6.27 6.07
C ALA A 60 -4.24 -5.92 5.48
N GLY A 61 -4.22 -5.26 4.33
CA GLY A 61 -3.01 -4.84 3.64
C GLY A 61 -2.69 -3.38 3.92
N CYS A 62 -1.43 -3.07 4.19
CA CYS A 62 -0.95 -1.70 4.26
C CYS A 62 0.41 -1.58 3.56
N VAL A 63 0.60 -0.56 2.73
CA VAL A 63 1.85 -0.31 2.00
C VAL A 63 2.32 1.12 2.19
N VAL A 64 3.64 1.29 2.31
CA VAL A 64 4.31 2.59 2.24
C VAL A 64 4.96 2.70 0.88
N VAL A 65 4.60 3.73 0.13
CA VAL A 65 5.03 3.95 -1.24
C VAL A 65 5.81 5.26 -1.33
N ALA A 66 7.02 5.22 -1.87
CA ALA A 66 7.71 6.43 -2.32
C ALA A 66 7.23 6.78 -3.74
N PRO A 67 6.53 7.92 -3.92
CA PRO A 67 6.22 8.43 -5.24
C PRO A 67 7.50 8.89 -5.96
N PRO A 68 7.50 8.93 -7.30
CA PRO A 68 8.64 9.43 -8.05
C PRO A 68 8.85 10.93 -7.80
N ARG A 69 10.12 11.32 -7.64
CA ARG A 69 10.52 12.72 -7.40
C ARG A 69 10.49 13.58 -8.66
N VAL A 70 10.41 12.95 -9.83
CA VAL A 70 10.37 13.60 -11.13
C VAL A 70 9.27 12.95 -11.98
N PRO A 71 8.62 13.69 -12.90
CA PRO A 71 7.69 13.12 -13.85
C PRO A 71 8.33 11.95 -14.63
N GLY A 72 7.60 10.84 -14.76
CA GLY A 72 8.09 9.62 -15.42
C GLY A 72 9.02 8.75 -14.58
N GLY A 73 9.30 9.11 -13.32
CA GLY A 73 10.06 8.26 -12.41
C GLY A 73 9.27 7.03 -11.92
N LYS A 74 9.97 6.12 -11.22
CA LYS A 74 9.39 4.88 -10.68
C LYS A 74 8.76 5.10 -9.31
N PHE A 75 7.63 4.46 -9.07
CA PHE A 75 7.09 4.25 -7.73
C PHE A 75 7.87 3.11 -7.04
N ARG A 76 8.08 3.23 -5.73
CA ARG A 76 8.78 2.21 -4.94
C ARG A 76 7.97 1.84 -3.71
N ILE A 77 7.75 0.56 -3.47
CA ILE A 77 7.17 0.07 -2.22
C ILE A 77 8.30 -0.06 -1.21
N LEU A 78 8.29 0.77 -0.18
CA LEU A 78 9.31 0.77 0.88
C LEU A 78 9.00 -0.28 1.94
N GLU A 79 7.73 -0.42 2.31
CA GLU A 79 7.26 -1.39 3.29
C GLU A 79 5.91 -1.98 2.86
N ARG A 80 5.70 -3.26 3.21
CA ARG A 80 4.41 -3.93 3.11
C ARG A 80 4.07 -4.61 4.43
N HIS A 81 2.82 -4.50 4.82
CA HIS A 81 2.28 -5.07 6.05
C HIS A 81 1.04 -5.90 5.72
N GLN A 82 0.92 -7.06 6.38
CA GLN A 82 -0.28 -7.88 6.36
C GLN A 82 -0.73 -8.15 7.79
N TRP A 83 -1.82 -7.51 8.22
CA TRP A 83 -2.32 -7.59 9.58
C TRP A 83 -3.48 -8.57 9.67
N ARG A 84 -3.22 -9.76 10.20
CA ARG A 84 -4.23 -10.82 10.42
C ARG A 84 -4.70 -10.82 11.86
N GLY A 85 -6.02 -10.85 12.07
CA GLY A 85 -6.62 -10.89 13.42
C GLY A 85 -6.45 -9.62 14.25
N MET A 86 -5.88 -8.56 13.67
CA MET A 86 -5.71 -7.27 14.32
C MET A 86 -7.04 -6.51 14.31
N ASN A 87 -7.49 -5.98 15.45
CA ASN A 87 -8.68 -5.12 15.47
C ASN A 87 -8.40 -3.76 14.80
N PHE A 88 -9.44 -3.04 14.39
CA PHE A 88 -9.29 -1.78 13.65
C PHE A 88 -8.48 -0.72 14.42
N ARG A 89 -8.53 -0.71 15.76
CA ARG A 89 -7.75 0.24 16.59
C ARG A 89 -6.25 -0.03 16.50
N ALA A 90 -5.84 -1.28 16.64
CA ALA A 90 -4.45 -1.67 16.50
C ALA A 90 -3.93 -1.43 15.07
N GLN A 91 -4.77 -1.59 14.05
CA GLN A 91 -4.44 -1.23 12.67
C GLN A 91 -4.25 0.29 12.51
N SER A 92 -5.13 1.13 13.08
CA SER A 92 -4.95 2.59 13.06
C SER A 92 -3.71 3.04 13.83
N ASP A 93 -3.38 2.40 14.95
CA ASP A 93 -2.16 2.69 15.73
C ASP A 93 -0.90 2.33 14.94
N ALA A 94 -0.94 1.25 14.15
CA ALA A 94 0.15 0.88 13.25
C ALA A 94 0.35 1.93 12.14
N ILE A 95 -0.74 2.40 11.51
CA ILE A 95 -0.68 3.50 10.54
C ILE A 95 -0.10 4.76 11.19
N LYS A 96 -0.50 5.08 12.42
CA LYS A 96 0.04 6.24 13.16
C LYS A 96 1.56 6.15 13.32
N ARG A 97 2.10 4.99 13.70
CA ARG A 97 3.56 4.79 13.79
C ARG A 97 4.26 5.01 12.46
N LEU A 98 3.65 4.60 11.34
CA LEU A 98 4.20 4.89 10.01
C LEU A 98 4.26 6.41 9.73
N THR A 99 3.26 7.18 10.18
CA THR A 99 3.31 8.65 10.07
C THR A 99 4.37 9.31 10.95
N GLU A 100 4.80 8.65 12.02
CA GLU A 100 5.89 9.13 12.88
C GLU A 100 7.26 8.81 12.25
N GLN A 101 7.38 7.63 11.63
CA GLN A 101 8.60 7.12 11.00
C GLN A 101 8.91 7.78 9.65
N TYR A 102 7.89 8.09 8.84
CA TYR A 102 8.03 8.65 7.50
C TYR A 102 7.47 10.06 7.38
N ASN A 103 7.92 10.81 6.37
CA ASN A 103 7.25 12.06 5.97
C ASN A 103 6.04 11.72 5.09
N VAL A 104 4.90 11.43 5.72
CA VAL A 104 3.68 11.01 5.01
C VAL A 104 2.92 12.23 4.50
N GLU A 105 2.74 12.32 3.18
CA GLU A 105 1.98 13.41 2.54
C GLU A 105 0.57 12.98 2.10
N TYR A 106 0.34 11.68 1.96
CA TYR A 106 -0.94 11.15 1.50
C TYR A 106 -1.25 9.82 2.18
N ILE A 107 -2.52 9.64 2.58
CA ILE A 107 -3.05 8.36 3.05
C ILE A 107 -4.36 8.08 2.31
N GLY A 108 -4.45 6.93 1.65
CA GLY A 108 -5.67 6.40 1.06
C GLY A 108 -6.16 5.17 1.81
N ILE A 109 -7.40 5.18 2.27
CA ILE A 109 -8.00 4.09 3.05
C ILE A 109 -9.25 3.60 2.31
N ASP A 110 -9.30 2.30 2.00
CA ASP A 110 -10.57 1.64 1.71
C ASP A 110 -11.41 1.58 3.00
N SER A 111 -12.56 2.26 2.99
CA SER A 111 -13.47 2.32 4.13
C SER A 111 -14.59 1.28 4.09
N THR A 112 -14.54 0.33 3.16
CA THR A 112 -15.51 -0.77 3.13
C THR A 112 -15.37 -1.67 4.36
N SER A 113 -16.50 -2.20 4.83
CA SER A 113 -16.56 -3.12 5.98
C SER A 113 -15.89 -2.56 7.24
N VAL A 114 -14.89 -3.25 7.80
CA VAL A 114 -14.13 -2.84 8.99
C VAL A 114 -13.22 -1.63 8.73
N GLY A 115 -12.95 -1.29 7.47
CA GLY A 115 -12.09 -0.17 7.08
C GLY A 115 -12.65 1.19 7.51
N HIS A 116 -13.97 1.33 7.65
CA HIS A 116 -14.58 2.56 8.13
C HIS A 116 -14.09 2.94 9.53
N GLY A 117 -13.93 1.96 10.43
CA GLY A 117 -13.40 2.21 11.78
C GLY A 117 -11.95 2.68 11.76
N VAL A 118 -11.13 2.13 10.86
CA VAL A 118 -9.74 2.57 10.67
C VAL A 118 -9.69 3.98 10.11
N TYR A 119 -10.53 4.29 9.11
CA TYR A 119 -10.63 5.63 8.53
C TYR A 119 -10.93 6.71 9.58
N GLN A 120 -11.94 6.48 10.43
CA GLN A 120 -12.31 7.46 11.47
C GLN A 120 -11.15 7.71 12.44
N ASN A 121 -10.50 6.65 12.94
CA ASN A 121 -9.37 6.78 13.85
C ASN A 121 -8.17 7.50 13.19
N VAL A 122 -7.88 7.19 11.92
CA VAL A 122 -6.78 7.83 11.19
C VAL A 122 -7.04 9.31 10.97
N LYS A 123 -8.30 9.69 10.70
CA LYS A 123 -8.70 11.08 10.49
C LYS A 123 -8.45 11.97 11.71
N GLU A 124 -8.44 11.41 12.92
CA GLU A 124 -8.14 12.15 14.15
C GLU A 124 -6.70 12.68 14.19
N PHE A 125 -5.72 11.94 13.65
CA PHE A 125 -4.31 12.34 13.65
C PHE A 125 -3.77 12.74 12.28
N PHE A 126 -4.47 12.38 11.20
CA PHE A 126 -4.15 12.76 9.83
C PHE A 126 -5.41 13.26 9.11
N PRO A 127 -5.87 14.51 9.35
CA PRO A 127 -7.17 14.99 8.87
C PRO A 127 -7.35 15.01 7.34
N SER A 128 -6.25 15.04 6.58
CA SER A 128 -6.23 15.01 5.12
C SER A 128 -6.34 13.60 4.53
N VAL A 129 -6.57 12.57 5.36
CA VAL A 129 -6.77 11.19 4.89
C VAL A 129 -7.92 11.09 3.89
N ARG A 130 -7.68 10.36 2.79
CA ARG A 130 -8.65 10.17 1.72
C ARG A 130 -9.40 8.85 1.89
N GLU A 131 -10.71 8.97 1.95
CA GLU A 131 -11.62 7.83 1.97
C GLU A 131 -11.85 7.28 0.56
N PHE A 132 -11.80 5.96 0.42
CA PHE A 132 -12.25 5.23 -0.76
C PHE A 132 -13.39 4.31 -0.37
N VAL A 133 -14.59 4.62 -0.86
CA VAL A 133 -15.73 3.71 -0.76
C VAL A 133 -15.70 2.81 -2.00
N TYR A 134 -15.17 1.60 -1.85
CA TYR A 134 -15.00 0.70 -2.98
C TYR A 134 -16.35 0.26 -3.55
N ASN A 135 -16.49 0.51 -4.84
CA ASN A 135 -17.46 -0.11 -5.70
C ASN A 135 -16.71 -0.73 -6.91
N PRO A 136 -17.35 -1.59 -7.71
CA PRO A 136 -16.68 -2.23 -8.84
C PRO A 136 -15.98 -1.24 -9.79
N ALA A 137 -16.57 -0.06 -10.03
CA ALA A 137 -15.98 0.94 -10.91
C ALA A 137 -14.70 1.57 -10.33
N VAL A 138 -14.72 1.96 -9.04
CA VAL A 138 -13.53 2.50 -8.34
C VAL A 138 -12.42 1.45 -8.30
N LYS A 139 -12.76 0.20 -7.98
CA LYS A 139 -11.79 -0.90 -7.96
C LYS A 139 -11.16 -1.11 -9.33
N ASN A 140 -11.96 -1.14 -10.39
CA ASN A 140 -11.47 -1.30 -11.76
C ASN A 140 -10.55 -0.13 -12.16
N ALA A 141 -10.92 1.11 -11.84
CA ALA A 141 -10.08 2.27 -12.14
C ALA A 141 -8.72 2.21 -11.43
N LEU A 142 -8.68 1.77 -10.17
CA LEU A 142 -7.43 1.59 -9.41
C LEU A 142 -6.55 0.48 -10.01
N VAL A 143 -7.15 -0.66 -10.37
CA VAL A 143 -6.45 -1.77 -11.02
C VAL A 143 -5.87 -1.34 -12.37
N LEU A 144 -6.65 -0.66 -13.20
CA LEU A 144 -6.18 -0.13 -14.48
C LEU A 144 -5.07 0.90 -14.32
N LYS A 145 -5.14 1.74 -13.27
CA LYS A 145 -4.08 2.70 -13.00
C LYS A 145 -2.78 2.02 -12.54
N ALA A 146 -2.87 0.98 -11.72
CA ALA A 146 -1.72 0.18 -11.35
C ALA A 146 -1.11 -0.52 -12.58
N TRP A 147 -1.95 -1.06 -13.47
CA TRP A 147 -1.51 -1.65 -14.73
C TRP A 147 -0.79 -0.65 -15.63
N ASP A 148 -1.31 0.56 -15.79
CA ASP A 148 -0.66 1.65 -16.53
C ASP A 148 0.73 2.01 -15.95
N ILE A 149 0.85 2.07 -14.61
CA ILE A 149 2.13 2.35 -13.94
C ILE A 149 3.14 1.21 -14.17
N ILE A 150 2.69 -0.03 -14.04
CA ILE A 150 3.56 -1.21 -14.14
C ILE A 150 3.96 -1.49 -15.60
N GLY A 151 3.03 -1.31 -16.55
CA GLY A 151 3.27 -1.52 -17.98
C GLY A 151 4.14 -0.44 -18.63
N ALA A 152 4.36 0.69 -17.94
CA ALA A 152 5.26 1.76 -18.39
C ALA A 152 6.73 1.57 -17.97
N LEU A 153 7.07 0.47 -17.28
CA LEU A 153 8.43 0.12 -16.84
C LEU A 153 9.27 -0.49 -17.97
#